data_AF-M5RVM2-F1
#
_entry.id   AF-M5RVM2-F1
#
_cell.length_a   1.000
_cell.length_b   1.000
_cell.length_c   1.000
_cell.angle_alpha   90.00
_cell.angle_beta   90.00
_cell.angle_gamma   90.00
#
_symmetry.space_group_name_H-M   'P 1'
#
loop_
_entity.id
_entity.type
_entity.pdbx_description
1 polymer ?
#
loop_
_entity_poly.entity_id
_entity_poly.type
_entity_poly.pdbx_seq_one_letter_code
_entity_poly.pdbx_strand_id
1 'polypeptide(L)'
;MTKLINASRSNVCIYTLATLLIMTEAGTEREAAAQRLAASSVPTSVVKAIVKYFGKEGAEQATEFLAKNASKEVMQRVTTMAAREGGEEAVEQVAKLTAKHGPEVLTALDNSTAVLPVIKALDEIPATQVRTAIGKLAAGESGKALSAAVTRYGAKALETELKHPGAGLVLLKHFGDDGAELAGKMTSDQAIVIARHADEIAALPAAQRTGVLSLIRNDTEKVVAFAGRFIEANPGKSLFTVATTTIILAEPE
;
A
#
# COMPACT_ATOMS: atom_id res chain seq x y z
N MET A 1 26.55 48.86 68.73
CA MET A 1 26.60 49.10 67.27
C MET A 1 27.56 48.10 66.65
N THR A 2 27.24 47.62 65.45
CA THR A 2 28.04 46.77 64.53
C THR A 2 27.69 45.27 64.48
N LYS A 3 27.52 44.81 63.22
CA LYS A 3 27.42 43.45 62.66
C LYS A 3 26.01 42.87 62.47
N LEU A 4 25.51 42.99 61.24
CA LEU A 4 24.67 41.98 60.55
C LEU A 4 24.42 42.40 59.08
N ILE A 5 25.44 42.32 58.22
CA ILE A 5 25.27 42.36 56.74
C ILE A 5 26.41 41.55 56.11
N ASN A 6 26.16 40.29 55.70
CA ASN A 6 26.71 39.67 54.46
C ASN A 6 26.45 38.16 54.38
N ALA A 7 25.24 37.72 54.00
CA ALA A 7 24.99 36.29 53.74
C ALA A 7 24.06 36.00 52.56
N SER A 8 23.67 36.99 51.75
CA SER A 8 22.63 36.83 50.72
C SER A 8 23.12 36.86 49.26
N ARG A 9 24.42 37.00 49.01
CA ARG A 9 24.95 37.19 47.62
C ARG A 9 25.54 35.94 46.97
N SER A 10 25.63 34.80 47.67
CA SER A 10 26.31 33.61 47.13
C SER A 10 25.41 32.66 46.33
N ASN A 11 24.09 32.73 46.50
CA ASN A 11 23.18 31.72 45.91
C ASN A 11 22.69 32.04 44.49
N VAL A 12 22.91 33.26 43.98
CA VAL A 12 22.42 33.67 42.65
C VAL A 12 23.36 33.26 41.52
N CYS A 13 24.67 33.05 41.80
CA CYS A 13 25.64 32.61 40.79
C CYS A 13 25.59 31.11 40.46
N ILE A 14 25.03 30.27 41.33
CA ILE A 14 25.00 28.81 41.12
C ILE A 14 23.89 28.41 40.13
N TYR A 15 22.75 29.12 40.15
CA TYR A 15 21.61 28.79 39.28
C TYR A 15 21.79 29.20 37.80
N THR A 16 22.64 30.19 37.51
CA THR A 16 22.93 30.63 36.14
C THR A 16 23.95 29.76 35.41
N LEU A 17 24.84 29.08 36.13
CA LEU A 17 25.79 28.11 35.55
C LEU A 17 25.13 26.75 35.26
N ALA A 18 24.15 26.33 36.05
CA ALA A 18 23.44 25.07 35.84
C ALA A 18 22.54 25.09 34.58
N THR A 19 21.97 26.24 34.22
CA THR A 19 21.14 26.36 33.01
C THR A 19 21.95 26.41 31.71
N LEU A 20 23.20 26.85 31.76
CA LEU A 20 24.09 26.84 30.59
C LEU A 20 24.59 25.43 30.26
N LEU A 21 24.71 24.54 31.26
CA LEU A 21 25.21 23.17 31.07
C LEU A 21 24.17 22.25 30.40
N ILE A 22 22.88 22.45 30.67
CA ILE A 22 21.78 21.63 30.11
C ILE A 22 21.57 21.91 28.60
N MET A 23 21.93 23.09 28.11
CA MET A 23 21.81 23.45 26.68
C MET A 23 22.89 22.79 25.79
N THR A 24 23.96 22.25 26.38
CA THR A 24 25.06 21.60 25.64
C THR A 24 24.86 20.10 25.38
N GLU A 25 24.00 19.41 26.13
CA GLU A 25 23.81 17.96 25.98
C GLU A 25 22.79 17.56 24.91
N ALA A 26 21.87 18.44 24.53
CA ALA A 26 20.89 18.16 23.47
C ALA A 26 21.50 18.14 22.04
N GLY A 27 22.74 18.63 21.88
CA GLY A 27 23.45 18.64 20.60
C GLY A 27 24.14 17.30 20.28
N THR A 28 24.75 16.66 21.29
CA THR A 28 25.57 15.46 21.13
C THR A 28 24.75 14.19 20.85
N GLU A 29 23.52 14.07 21.35
CA GLU A 29 22.67 12.91 21.06
C GLU A 29 22.18 12.88 19.60
N ARG A 30 21.98 14.04 18.98
CA ARG A 30 21.59 14.14 17.56
C ARG A 30 22.72 13.68 16.64
N GLU A 31 23.97 14.00 16.98
CA GLU A 31 25.14 13.53 16.23
C GLU A 31 25.42 12.04 16.44
N ALA A 32 25.24 11.53 17.66
CA ALA A 32 25.41 10.10 17.94
C ALA A 32 24.34 9.24 17.26
N ALA A 33 23.07 9.69 17.19
CA ALA A 33 22.02 9.01 16.43
C ALA A 33 22.29 9.05 14.92
N ALA A 34 22.76 10.19 14.39
CA ALA A 34 23.15 10.33 12.99
C ALA A 34 24.35 9.44 12.64
N GLN A 35 25.36 9.33 13.51
CA GLN A 35 26.52 8.45 13.33
C GLN A 35 26.15 6.95 13.44
N ARG A 36 25.20 6.57 14.32
CA ARG A 36 24.68 5.20 14.39
C ARG A 36 23.84 4.81 13.17
N LEU A 37 23.17 5.78 12.55
CA LEU A 37 22.48 5.61 11.26
C LEU A 37 23.48 5.55 10.09
N ALA A 38 24.57 6.32 10.14
CA ALA A 38 25.66 6.27 9.14
C ALA A 38 26.44 4.94 9.17
N ALA A 39 26.45 4.24 10.30
CA ALA A 39 26.97 2.87 10.40
C ALA A 39 26.02 1.79 9.84
N SER A 40 24.78 2.15 9.48
CA SER A 40 23.84 1.26 8.82
C SER A 40 23.90 1.45 7.31
N SER A 41 23.85 0.35 6.55
CA SER A 41 23.87 0.32 5.08
C SER A 41 22.63 0.93 4.40
N VAL A 42 21.83 1.71 5.14
CA VAL A 42 20.60 2.32 4.64
C VAL A 42 20.93 3.66 3.98
N PRO A 43 20.52 3.89 2.72
CA PRO A 43 20.72 5.16 2.04
C PRO A 43 20.17 6.35 2.85
N THR A 44 21.00 7.40 2.99
CA THR A 44 20.66 8.60 3.76
C THR A 44 19.43 9.34 3.20
N SER A 45 19.12 9.18 1.91
CA SER A 45 17.96 9.81 1.27
C SER A 45 16.63 9.34 1.86
N VAL A 46 16.46 8.04 2.13
CA VAL A 46 15.22 7.50 2.71
C VAL A 46 15.07 7.90 4.18
N VAL A 47 16.16 7.89 4.94
CA VAL A 47 16.16 8.40 6.33
C VAL A 47 15.75 9.87 6.36
N LYS A 48 16.33 10.70 5.48
CA LYS A 48 16.00 12.12 5.35
C LYS A 48 14.54 12.32 4.92
N ALA A 49 14.01 11.46 4.05
CA ALA A 49 12.61 11.49 3.64
C ALA A 49 11.66 11.24 4.80
N ILE A 50 11.97 10.28 5.68
CA ILE A 50 11.19 10.01 6.89
C ILE A 50 11.19 11.22 7.82
N VAL A 51 12.38 11.77 8.12
CA VAL A 51 12.49 12.98 8.95
C VAL A 51 11.73 14.16 8.33
N LYS A 52 11.78 14.31 7.00
CA LYS A 52 11.06 15.35 6.27
C LYS A 52 9.54 15.16 6.37
N TYR A 53 9.04 13.93 6.28
CA TYR A 53 7.61 13.63 6.38
C TYR A 53 7.03 14.00 7.75
N PHE A 54 7.73 13.65 8.83
CA PHE A 54 7.31 13.97 10.20
C PHE A 54 7.50 15.45 10.58
N GLY A 55 8.33 16.19 9.83
CA GLY A 55 8.58 17.61 10.07
C GLY A 55 9.34 17.89 11.37
N LYS A 56 9.46 19.17 11.72
CA LYS A 56 10.22 19.61 12.92
C LYS A 56 9.53 19.23 14.24
N GLU A 57 8.20 19.13 14.23
CA GLU A 57 7.40 18.80 15.42
C GLU A 57 7.20 17.29 15.62
N GLY A 58 7.30 16.50 14.55
CA GLY A 58 7.23 15.03 14.61
C GLY A 58 8.59 14.33 14.77
N ALA A 59 9.64 15.05 15.19
CA ALA A 59 10.98 14.48 15.34
C ALA A 59 11.00 13.25 16.26
N GLU A 60 10.20 13.26 17.33
CA GLU A 60 10.05 12.15 18.26
C GLU A 60 9.43 10.91 17.58
N GLN A 61 8.39 11.09 16.78
CA GLN A 61 7.75 10.00 16.02
C GLN A 61 8.69 9.43 14.95
N ALA A 62 9.48 10.29 14.30
CA ALA A 62 10.50 9.86 13.35
C ALA A 62 11.58 9.02 14.04
N THR A 63 12.07 9.47 15.21
CA THR A 63 13.05 8.71 15.99
C THR A 63 12.49 7.40 16.50
N GLU A 64 11.23 7.36 16.95
CA GLU A 64 10.58 6.13 17.40
C GLU A 64 10.41 5.14 16.23
N PHE A 65 9.98 5.64 15.07
CA PHE A 65 9.85 4.82 13.87
C PHE A 65 11.20 4.24 13.44
N LEU A 66 12.27 5.05 13.44
CA LEU A 66 13.63 4.62 13.09
C LEU A 66 14.26 3.69 14.15
N ALA A 67 13.90 3.85 15.42
CA ALA A 67 14.37 3.01 16.52
C ALA A 67 13.72 1.61 16.51
N LYS A 68 12.52 1.46 15.92
CA LYS A 68 11.89 0.14 15.74
C LYS A 68 12.70 -0.69 14.75
N ASN A 69 13.28 -1.80 15.23
CA ASN A 69 14.09 -2.73 14.43
C ASN A 69 13.37 -3.18 13.15
N ALA A 70 12.06 -3.44 13.24
CA ALA A 70 11.23 -3.82 12.09
C ALA A 70 11.28 -2.76 10.96
N SER A 71 11.25 -1.48 11.30
CA SER A 71 11.31 -0.38 10.32
C SER A 71 12.66 -0.30 9.62
N LYS A 72 13.75 -0.53 10.35
CA LYS A 72 15.12 -0.51 9.80
C LYS A 72 15.32 -1.65 8.82
N GLU A 73 14.87 -2.86 9.16
CA GLU A 73 14.95 -4.02 8.28
C GLU A 73 14.12 -3.85 7.01
N VAL A 74 12.87 -3.39 7.14
CA VAL A 74 11.99 -3.08 5.99
C VAL A 74 12.66 -2.06 5.07
N MET A 75 13.19 -0.97 5.64
CA MET A 75 13.87 0.06 4.86
C MET A 75 15.10 -0.47 4.14
N GLN A 76 15.91 -1.29 4.80
CA GLN A 76 17.10 -1.90 4.19
C GLN A 76 16.73 -2.85 3.06
N ARG A 77 15.70 -3.69 3.22
CA ARG A 77 15.23 -4.59 2.14
C ARG A 77 14.72 -3.81 0.94
N VAL A 78 13.84 -2.84 1.16
CA VAL A 78 13.26 -2.02 0.07
C VAL A 78 14.34 -1.22 -0.66
N THR A 79 15.27 -0.61 0.07
CA THR A 79 16.35 0.17 -0.55
C THR A 79 17.34 -0.72 -1.31
N THR A 80 17.66 -1.90 -0.79
CA THR A 80 18.49 -2.89 -1.49
C THR A 80 17.80 -3.39 -2.76
N MET A 81 16.50 -3.67 -2.70
CA MET A 81 15.71 -4.08 -3.86
C MET A 81 15.63 -2.97 -4.92
N ALA A 82 15.34 -1.74 -4.50
CA ALA A 82 15.32 -0.59 -5.39
C ALA A 82 16.69 -0.36 -6.06
N ALA A 83 17.77 -0.37 -5.28
CA ALA A 83 19.13 -0.24 -5.80
C ALA A 83 19.49 -1.34 -6.80
N ARG A 84 19.05 -2.58 -6.55
CA ARG A 84 19.26 -3.71 -7.47
C ARG A 84 18.48 -3.55 -8.78
N GLU A 85 17.27 -3.02 -8.73
CA GLU A 85 16.38 -2.92 -9.89
C GLU A 85 16.63 -1.69 -10.76
N GLY A 86 16.97 -0.55 -10.16
CA GLY A 86 17.12 0.72 -10.88
C GLY A 86 18.17 1.65 -10.30
N GLY A 87 19.12 1.13 -9.51
CA GLY A 87 20.23 1.92 -8.97
C GLY A 87 19.78 3.03 -8.01
N GLU A 88 20.56 4.11 -7.99
CA GLU A 88 20.32 5.26 -7.12
C GLU A 88 19.02 5.99 -7.46
N GLU A 89 18.61 6.04 -8.72
CA GLU A 89 17.37 6.68 -9.16
C GLU A 89 16.13 6.03 -8.53
N ALA A 90 16.10 4.69 -8.49
CA ALA A 90 15.01 3.95 -7.86
C ALA A 90 14.95 4.22 -6.35
N VAL A 91 16.10 4.27 -5.68
CA VAL A 91 16.19 4.61 -4.24
C VAL A 91 15.66 6.03 -3.98
N GLU A 92 15.99 6.98 -4.85
CA GLU A 92 15.50 8.36 -4.74
C GLU A 92 13.98 8.46 -4.97
N GLN A 93 13.42 7.66 -5.88
CA GLN A 93 11.97 7.56 -6.07
C GLN A 93 11.26 7.01 -4.82
N VAL A 94 11.82 5.97 -4.19
CA VAL A 94 11.34 5.48 -2.89
C VAL A 94 11.37 6.59 -1.85
N ALA A 95 12.52 7.28 -1.71
CA ALA A 95 12.66 8.39 -0.76
C ALA A 95 11.62 9.49 -1.03
N LYS A 96 11.40 9.87 -2.29
CA LYS A 96 10.42 10.89 -2.68
C LYS A 96 8.99 10.47 -2.32
N LEU A 97 8.61 9.22 -2.58
CA LEU A 97 7.30 8.69 -2.21
C LEU A 97 7.13 8.63 -0.69
N THR A 98 8.13 8.14 0.05
CA THR A 98 8.13 8.11 1.52
C THR A 98 8.03 9.51 2.11
N ALA A 99 8.74 10.49 1.56
CA ALA A 99 8.66 11.88 2.02
C ALA A 99 7.28 12.51 1.80
N LYS A 100 6.56 12.08 0.76
CA LYS A 100 5.25 12.65 0.36
C LYS A 100 4.08 11.94 1.02
N HIS A 101 4.14 10.62 1.15
CA HIS A 101 3.02 9.77 1.57
C HIS A 101 3.27 9.03 2.89
N GLY A 102 4.47 9.12 3.44
CA GLY A 102 4.82 8.60 4.75
C GLY A 102 5.51 7.23 4.73
N PRO A 103 5.89 6.73 5.92
CA PRO A 103 6.63 5.47 6.06
C PRO A 103 5.86 4.22 5.63
N GLU A 104 4.53 4.28 5.56
CA GLU A 104 3.67 3.19 5.06
C GLU A 104 4.05 2.75 3.63
N VAL A 105 4.64 3.67 2.84
CA VAL A 105 5.23 3.36 1.53
C VAL A 105 6.25 2.24 1.63
N LEU A 106 7.10 2.23 2.66
CA LEU A 106 8.14 1.21 2.80
C LEU A 106 7.52 -0.16 3.04
N THR A 107 6.49 -0.25 3.88
CA THR A 107 5.74 -1.50 4.09
C THR A 107 5.02 -1.96 2.82
N ALA A 108 4.42 -1.02 2.08
CA ALA A 108 3.78 -1.31 0.80
C ALA A 108 4.77 -1.88 -0.23
N LEU A 109 5.98 -1.31 -0.32
CA LEU A 109 7.01 -1.77 -1.25
C LEU A 109 7.69 -3.07 -0.80
N ASP A 110 7.82 -3.32 0.50
CA ASP A 110 8.36 -4.58 1.07
C ASP A 110 7.44 -5.79 0.81
N ASN A 111 6.14 -5.55 0.65
CA ASN A 111 5.19 -6.57 0.21
C ASN A 111 5.36 -6.96 -1.28
N SER A 112 6.14 -6.20 -2.06
CA SER A 112 6.40 -6.49 -3.46
C SER A 112 7.63 -7.37 -3.64
N THR A 113 7.65 -8.16 -4.71
CA THR A 113 8.86 -8.80 -5.23
C THR A 113 9.66 -7.89 -6.15
N ALA A 114 9.04 -6.81 -6.65
CA ALA A 114 9.65 -5.81 -7.52
C ALA A 114 9.17 -4.39 -7.16
N VAL A 115 10.10 -3.50 -6.84
CA VAL A 115 9.80 -2.14 -6.36
C VAL A 115 9.40 -1.22 -7.52
N LEU A 116 10.13 -1.30 -8.64
CA LEU A 116 9.93 -0.38 -9.77
C LEU A 116 8.53 -0.46 -10.42
N PRO A 117 7.95 -1.65 -10.68
CA PRO A 117 6.60 -1.74 -11.24
C PRO A 117 5.54 -1.10 -10.33
N VAL A 118 5.70 -1.26 -9.02
CA VAL A 118 4.80 -0.68 -8.03
C VAL A 118 4.91 0.84 -8.00
N ILE A 119 6.14 1.37 -8.04
CA ILE A 119 6.36 2.84 -8.12
C ILE A 119 5.70 3.41 -9.38
N LYS A 120 5.95 2.80 -10.54
CA LYS A 120 5.35 3.25 -11.82
C LYS A 120 3.82 3.22 -11.77
N ALA A 121 3.24 2.14 -11.24
CA ALA A 121 1.80 2.02 -11.08
C ALA A 121 1.22 3.08 -10.12
N LEU A 122 1.95 3.46 -9.06
CA LEU A 122 1.55 4.52 -8.14
C LEU A 122 1.62 5.92 -8.79
N ASP A 123 2.53 6.14 -9.75
CA ASP A 123 2.65 7.39 -10.49
C ASP A 123 1.57 7.56 -11.57
N GLU A 124 1.01 6.46 -12.08
CA GLU A 124 -0.06 6.44 -13.09
C GLU A 124 -1.46 6.74 -12.49
N ILE A 125 -1.69 6.41 -11.22
CA ILE A 125 -2.99 6.66 -10.56
C ILE A 125 -3.14 8.11 -10.08
N PRO A 126 -4.38 8.62 -9.96
CA PRO A 126 -4.62 9.98 -9.46
C PRO A 126 -4.02 10.21 -8.07
N ALA A 127 -3.36 11.36 -7.87
CA ALA A 127 -2.69 11.70 -6.62
C ALA A 127 -3.59 11.64 -5.37
N THR A 128 -4.91 11.81 -5.54
CA THR A 128 -5.91 11.69 -4.48
C THR A 128 -6.11 10.25 -3.99
N GLN A 129 -5.77 9.25 -4.83
CA GLN A 129 -5.95 7.83 -4.55
C GLN A 129 -4.67 7.13 -4.10
N VAL A 130 -3.49 7.73 -4.35
CA VAL A 130 -2.18 7.15 -4.02
C VAL A 130 -2.08 6.73 -2.56
N ARG A 131 -2.56 7.56 -1.62
CA ARG A 131 -2.51 7.23 -0.19
C ARG A 131 -3.34 5.99 0.15
N THR A 132 -4.54 5.88 -0.42
CA THR A 132 -5.40 4.71 -0.24
C THR A 132 -4.78 3.47 -0.87
N ALA A 133 -4.15 3.61 -2.05
CA ALA A 133 -3.43 2.52 -2.71
C ALA A 133 -2.26 2.01 -1.86
N ILE A 134 -1.46 2.92 -1.28
CA ILE A 134 -0.36 2.58 -0.37
C ILE A 134 -0.89 1.83 0.85
N GLY A 135 -1.97 2.31 1.47
CA GLY A 135 -2.59 1.62 2.61
C GLY A 135 -3.04 0.20 2.28
N LYS A 136 -3.58 -0.02 1.08
CA LYS A 136 -3.94 -1.36 0.59
C LYS A 136 -2.73 -2.24 0.29
N LEU A 137 -1.69 -1.69 -0.35
CA LEU A 137 -0.44 -2.40 -0.61
C LEU A 137 0.28 -2.78 0.69
N ALA A 138 0.15 -1.96 1.74
CA ALA A 138 0.70 -2.25 3.07
C ALA A 138 -0.12 -3.28 3.87
N ALA A 139 -1.30 -3.70 3.39
CA ALA A 139 -2.24 -4.56 4.12
C ALA A 139 -1.84 -6.06 4.12
N GLY A 140 -0.65 -6.36 4.63
CA GLY A 140 -0.18 -7.74 4.89
C GLY A 140 -0.31 -8.67 3.68
N GLU A 141 -0.94 -9.83 3.87
CA GLU A 141 -1.12 -10.84 2.82
C GLU A 141 -1.94 -10.33 1.63
N SER A 142 -3.00 -9.55 1.88
CA SER A 142 -3.79 -8.92 0.82
C SER A 142 -2.97 -7.91 0.02
N GLY A 143 -2.11 -7.15 0.70
CA GLY A 143 -1.15 -6.22 0.10
C GLY A 143 -0.11 -6.93 -0.78
N LYS A 144 0.39 -8.10 -0.36
CA LYS A 144 1.29 -8.95 -1.18
C LYS A 144 0.60 -9.45 -2.44
N ALA A 145 -0.64 -9.92 -2.32
CA ALA A 145 -1.42 -10.38 -3.47
C ALA A 145 -1.71 -9.23 -4.44
N LEU A 146 -2.05 -8.04 -3.93
CA LEU A 146 -2.22 -6.83 -4.73
C LEU A 146 -0.92 -6.44 -5.43
N SER A 147 0.21 -6.42 -4.70
CA SER A 147 1.51 -6.08 -5.28
C SER A 147 1.92 -7.05 -6.39
N ALA A 148 1.65 -8.34 -6.23
CA ALA A 148 1.86 -9.33 -7.28
C ALA A 148 0.98 -9.07 -8.51
N ALA A 149 -0.27 -8.64 -8.32
CA ALA A 149 -1.15 -8.23 -9.41
C ALA A 149 -0.65 -6.94 -10.10
N VAL A 150 -0.14 -5.97 -9.34
CA VAL A 150 0.46 -4.73 -9.88
C VAL A 150 1.68 -5.03 -10.73
N THR A 151 2.56 -5.94 -10.31
CA THR A 151 3.72 -6.36 -11.10
C THR A 151 3.32 -7.00 -12.44
N ARG A 152 2.13 -7.63 -12.52
CA ARG A 152 1.64 -8.29 -13.73
C ARG A 152 0.82 -7.37 -14.64
N TYR A 153 -0.07 -6.56 -14.06
CA TYR A 153 -1.09 -5.80 -14.77
C TYR A 153 -0.92 -4.27 -14.65
N GLY A 154 0.07 -3.79 -13.92
CA GLY A 154 0.38 -2.37 -13.76
C GLY A 154 -0.65 -1.61 -12.92
N ALA A 155 -0.87 -0.34 -13.25
CA ALA A 155 -1.80 0.55 -12.54
C ALA A 155 -3.25 0.06 -12.56
N LYS A 156 -3.66 -0.66 -13.61
CA LYS A 156 -5.01 -1.26 -13.70
C LYS A 156 -5.35 -2.14 -12.49
N ALA A 157 -4.35 -2.80 -11.92
CA ALA A 157 -4.55 -3.61 -10.72
C ALA A 157 -4.93 -2.75 -9.50
N LEU A 158 -4.24 -1.61 -9.32
CA LEU A 158 -4.57 -0.66 -8.28
C LEU A 158 -5.94 -0.02 -8.52
N GLU A 159 -6.22 0.42 -9.74
CA GLU A 159 -7.51 1.07 -10.07
C GLU A 159 -8.69 0.14 -9.81
N THR A 160 -8.58 -1.11 -10.27
CA THR A 160 -9.62 -2.13 -10.09
C THR A 160 -9.86 -2.44 -8.62
N GLU A 161 -8.78 -2.61 -7.84
CA GLU A 161 -8.86 -2.86 -6.41
C GLU A 161 -9.36 -1.64 -5.63
N LEU A 162 -8.98 -0.42 -6.03
CA LEU A 162 -9.48 0.82 -5.43
C LEU A 162 -10.97 1.01 -5.69
N LYS A 163 -11.42 0.71 -6.91
CA LYS A 163 -12.83 0.82 -7.30
C LYS A 163 -13.69 -0.24 -6.61
N HIS A 164 -13.19 -1.48 -6.52
CA HIS A 164 -13.92 -2.61 -5.95
C HIS A 164 -13.03 -3.36 -4.92
N PRO A 165 -12.95 -2.87 -3.67
CA PRO A 165 -12.13 -3.50 -2.64
C PRO A 165 -12.41 -5.00 -2.46
N GLY A 166 -11.37 -5.82 -2.56
CA GLY A 166 -11.44 -7.28 -2.43
C GLY A 166 -11.97 -8.00 -3.68
N ALA A 167 -13.05 -7.52 -4.30
CA ALA A 167 -13.60 -8.12 -5.51
C ALA A 167 -12.71 -7.87 -6.75
N GLY A 168 -12.12 -6.68 -6.85
CA GLY A 168 -11.27 -6.30 -7.98
C GLY A 168 -10.07 -7.22 -8.15
N LEU A 169 -9.37 -7.52 -7.06
CA LEU A 169 -8.23 -8.46 -7.09
C LEU A 169 -8.64 -9.87 -7.51
N VAL A 170 -9.82 -10.34 -7.08
CA VAL A 170 -10.37 -11.65 -7.49
C VAL A 170 -10.63 -11.65 -9.00
N LEU A 171 -11.29 -10.62 -9.54
CA LEU A 171 -11.54 -10.51 -10.99
C LEU A 171 -10.24 -10.52 -11.80
N LEU A 172 -9.24 -9.75 -11.38
CA LEU A 172 -7.92 -9.73 -12.01
C LEU A 172 -7.19 -11.08 -11.94
N LYS A 173 -7.30 -11.79 -10.82
CA LYS A 173 -6.65 -13.09 -10.63
C LYS A 173 -7.22 -14.13 -11.60
N HIS A 174 -8.54 -14.14 -11.78
CA HIS A 174 -9.23 -15.16 -12.58
C HIS A 174 -9.33 -14.81 -14.07
N PHE A 175 -9.46 -13.52 -14.40
CA PHE A 175 -9.75 -13.07 -15.77
C PHE A 175 -8.66 -12.16 -16.36
N GLY A 176 -7.63 -11.78 -15.60
CA GLY A 176 -6.53 -10.95 -16.09
C GLY A 176 -6.99 -9.58 -16.59
N ASP A 177 -6.51 -9.17 -17.76
CA ASP A 177 -6.88 -7.89 -18.39
C ASP A 177 -8.39 -7.76 -18.65
N ASP A 178 -9.08 -8.86 -19.00
CA ASP A 178 -10.55 -8.86 -19.15
C ASP A 178 -11.22 -8.53 -17.81
N GLY A 179 -10.68 -9.04 -16.70
CA GLY A 179 -11.17 -8.75 -15.35
C GLY A 179 -11.05 -7.27 -14.98
N ALA A 180 -9.93 -6.63 -15.36
CA ALA A 180 -9.73 -5.20 -15.17
C ALA A 180 -10.72 -4.37 -16.00
N GLU A 181 -10.93 -4.76 -17.26
CA GLU A 181 -11.88 -4.07 -18.15
C GLU A 181 -13.33 -4.19 -17.63
N LEU A 182 -13.72 -5.39 -17.19
CA LEU A 182 -15.03 -5.65 -16.60
C LEU A 182 -15.24 -4.83 -15.32
N ALA A 183 -14.28 -4.84 -14.41
CA ALA A 183 -14.30 -4.02 -13.21
C ALA A 183 -14.46 -2.52 -13.53
N GLY A 184 -13.85 -2.04 -14.61
CA GLY A 184 -14.03 -0.67 -15.09
C GLY A 184 -15.50 -0.28 -15.37
N LYS A 185 -16.33 -1.23 -15.79
CA LYS A 185 -17.73 -1.01 -16.20
C LYS A 185 -18.77 -1.39 -15.13
N MET A 186 -18.38 -2.19 -14.15
CA MET A 186 -19.29 -2.70 -13.11
C MET A 186 -19.55 -1.70 -11.98
N THR A 187 -20.70 -1.85 -11.32
CA THR A 187 -20.91 -1.36 -9.95
C THR A 187 -20.23 -2.29 -8.94
N SER A 188 -20.05 -1.84 -7.70
CA SER A 188 -19.42 -2.67 -6.66
C SER A 188 -20.23 -3.94 -6.34
N ASP A 189 -21.56 -3.86 -6.33
CA ASP A 189 -22.41 -5.03 -6.09
C ASP A 189 -22.29 -6.06 -7.22
N GLN A 190 -22.27 -5.60 -8.47
CA GLN A 190 -22.06 -6.46 -9.63
C GLN A 190 -20.68 -7.13 -9.57
N ALA A 191 -19.62 -6.37 -9.27
CA ALA A 191 -18.28 -6.91 -9.13
C ALA A 191 -18.18 -7.97 -8.03
N ILE A 192 -18.85 -7.76 -6.88
CA ILE A 192 -18.91 -8.74 -5.78
C ILE A 192 -19.62 -10.02 -6.22
N VAL A 193 -20.77 -9.91 -6.89
CA VAL A 193 -21.51 -11.09 -7.37
C VAL A 193 -20.66 -11.89 -8.35
N ILE A 194 -20.04 -11.24 -9.34
CA ILE A 194 -19.19 -11.94 -10.32
C ILE A 194 -17.94 -12.51 -9.65
N ALA A 195 -17.30 -11.78 -8.73
CA ALA A 195 -16.12 -12.25 -8.01
C ALA A 195 -16.39 -13.52 -7.20
N ARG A 196 -17.58 -13.66 -6.59
CA ARG A 196 -17.98 -14.88 -5.85
C ARG A 196 -18.02 -16.14 -6.73
N HIS A 197 -18.28 -15.97 -8.02
CA HIS A 197 -18.35 -17.07 -8.99
C HIS A 197 -17.15 -17.07 -9.96
N ALA A 198 -16.10 -16.29 -9.68
CA ALA A 198 -14.97 -16.16 -10.58
C ALA A 198 -14.21 -17.48 -10.78
N ASP A 199 -14.07 -18.27 -9.70
CA ASP A 199 -13.49 -19.62 -9.75
C ASP A 199 -14.27 -20.55 -10.69
N GLU A 200 -15.60 -20.54 -10.60
CA GLU A 200 -16.49 -21.37 -11.43
C GLU A 200 -16.38 -20.98 -12.92
N ILE A 201 -16.42 -19.67 -13.21
CA ILE A 201 -16.28 -19.14 -14.56
C ILE A 201 -14.88 -19.45 -15.12
N ALA A 202 -13.84 -19.34 -14.30
CA ALA A 202 -12.47 -19.63 -14.71
C ALA A 202 -12.26 -21.12 -15.06
N ALA A 203 -12.96 -22.02 -14.35
CA ALA A 203 -12.92 -23.47 -14.55
C ALA A 203 -13.63 -23.93 -15.83
N LEU A 204 -14.43 -23.08 -16.48
CA LEU A 204 -15.09 -23.41 -17.74
C LEU A 204 -14.09 -23.66 -18.88
N PRO A 205 -14.44 -24.51 -19.86
CA PRO A 205 -13.71 -24.62 -21.12
C PRO A 205 -13.52 -23.24 -21.77
N ALA A 206 -12.37 -22.99 -22.40
CA ALA A 206 -11.99 -21.67 -22.88
C ALA A 206 -13.04 -20.99 -23.78
N ALA A 207 -13.71 -21.75 -24.66
CA ALA A 207 -14.78 -21.24 -25.51
C ALA A 207 -16.00 -20.78 -24.69
N GLN A 208 -16.42 -21.56 -23.70
CA GLN A 208 -17.55 -21.22 -22.82
C GLN A 208 -17.22 -20.03 -21.91
N ARG A 209 -16.01 -20.02 -21.32
CA ARG A 209 -15.53 -18.88 -20.53
C ARG A 209 -15.54 -17.59 -21.33
N THR A 210 -15.06 -17.63 -22.57
CA THR A 210 -15.06 -16.47 -23.48
C THR A 210 -16.49 -16.00 -23.78
N GLY A 211 -17.42 -16.93 -24.02
CA GLY A 211 -18.83 -16.62 -24.20
C GLY A 211 -19.44 -15.93 -22.98
N VAL A 212 -19.21 -16.46 -21.78
CA VAL A 212 -19.69 -15.88 -20.52
C VAL A 212 -19.09 -14.49 -20.29
N LEU A 213 -17.79 -14.32 -20.47
CA LEU A 213 -17.14 -13.01 -20.31
C LEU A 213 -17.65 -11.99 -21.33
N SER A 214 -17.95 -12.41 -22.56
CA SER A 214 -18.58 -11.56 -23.57
C SER A 214 -19.99 -11.13 -23.16
N LEU A 215 -20.80 -12.04 -22.64
CA LEU A 215 -22.14 -11.73 -22.12
C LEU A 215 -22.07 -10.76 -20.93
N ILE A 216 -21.16 -10.98 -19.99
CA ILE A 216 -20.93 -10.06 -18.88
C ILE A 216 -20.51 -8.69 -19.41
N ARG A 217 -19.59 -8.62 -20.38
CA ARG A 217 -19.13 -7.34 -20.96
C ARG A 217 -20.27 -6.55 -21.62
N ASN A 218 -21.19 -7.25 -22.28
CA ASN A 218 -22.27 -6.63 -23.05
C ASN A 218 -23.53 -6.34 -22.21
N ASP A 219 -23.81 -7.16 -21.20
CA ASP A 219 -25.09 -7.13 -20.49
C ASP A 219 -24.94 -7.55 -19.00
N THR A 220 -23.99 -6.90 -18.29
CA THR A 220 -23.68 -7.17 -16.87
C THR A 220 -24.93 -7.26 -16.00
N GLU A 221 -25.87 -6.34 -16.17
CA GLU A 221 -27.09 -6.26 -15.34
C GLU A 221 -27.96 -7.50 -15.49
N LYS A 222 -28.19 -7.97 -16.73
CA LYS A 222 -28.95 -9.19 -16.98
C LYS A 222 -28.25 -10.42 -16.44
N VAL A 223 -26.92 -10.51 -16.58
CA VAL A 223 -26.15 -11.64 -16.04
C VAL A 223 -26.21 -11.67 -14.52
N VAL A 224 -26.07 -10.52 -13.85
CA VAL A 224 -26.16 -10.43 -12.38
C VAL A 224 -27.58 -10.70 -11.89
N ALA A 225 -28.62 -10.21 -12.58
CA ALA A 225 -30.01 -10.50 -12.25
C ALA A 225 -30.35 -11.99 -12.44
N PHE A 226 -29.82 -12.62 -13.50
CA PHE A 226 -29.92 -14.06 -13.70
C PHE A 226 -29.23 -14.83 -12.57
N ALA A 227 -27.99 -14.44 -12.22
CA ALA A 227 -27.25 -15.06 -11.14
C ALA A 227 -28.01 -14.99 -9.80
N GLY A 228 -28.57 -13.83 -9.47
CA GLY A 228 -29.41 -13.64 -8.29
C GLY A 228 -30.62 -14.58 -8.24
N ARG A 229 -31.42 -14.62 -9.32
CA ARG A 229 -32.60 -15.50 -9.42
C ARG A 229 -32.23 -16.98 -9.37
N PHE A 230 -31.13 -17.38 -10.01
CA PHE A 230 -30.68 -18.76 -9.99
C PHE A 230 -30.30 -19.22 -8.58
N ILE A 231 -29.57 -18.38 -7.84
CA ILE A 231 -29.16 -18.66 -6.45
C ILE A 231 -30.38 -18.78 -5.55
N GLU A 232 -31.36 -17.88 -5.69
CA GLU A 232 -32.61 -17.92 -4.93
C GLU A 232 -33.40 -19.22 -5.20
N ALA A 233 -33.47 -19.64 -6.46
CA ALA A 233 -34.17 -20.86 -6.86
C ALA A 233 -33.38 -22.14 -6.55
N ASN A 234 -32.05 -22.06 -6.38
CA ASN A 234 -31.16 -23.22 -6.21
C ASN A 234 -30.10 -22.98 -5.11
N PRO A 235 -30.52 -22.91 -3.83
CA PRO A 235 -29.56 -22.72 -2.74
C PRO A 235 -28.55 -23.86 -2.68
N GLY A 236 -27.26 -23.51 -2.66
CA GLY A 236 -26.15 -24.47 -2.58
C GLY A 236 -25.69 -25.09 -3.90
N LYS A 237 -26.27 -24.72 -5.06
CA LYS A 237 -25.77 -25.14 -6.38
C LYS A 237 -24.90 -24.04 -7.01
N SER A 238 -23.87 -24.45 -7.75
CA SER A 238 -22.99 -23.53 -8.48
C SER A 238 -23.61 -23.15 -9.83
N LEU A 239 -23.40 -21.92 -10.29
CA LEU A 239 -24.03 -21.35 -11.50
C LEU A 239 -23.59 -22.07 -12.78
N PHE A 240 -22.40 -22.69 -12.75
CA PHE A 240 -21.74 -23.18 -13.96
C PHE A 240 -21.47 -24.69 -13.96
N THR A 241 -22.07 -25.45 -13.03
CA THR A 241 -21.81 -26.91 -12.90
C THR A 241 -22.52 -27.83 -13.90
N VAL A 242 -23.37 -27.34 -14.81
CA VAL A 242 -24.10 -28.24 -15.72
C VAL A 242 -24.16 -27.64 -17.11
N ALA A 243 -23.99 -28.48 -18.13
CA ALA A 243 -23.89 -28.24 -19.58
C ALA A 243 -25.01 -27.37 -20.24
N THR A 244 -25.83 -26.66 -19.47
CA THR A 244 -27.10 -26.05 -19.89
C THR A 244 -27.06 -24.52 -19.98
N THR A 245 -26.01 -23.85 -19.50
CA THR A 245 -25.99 -22.37 -19.43
C THR A 245 -25.85 -21.68 -20.80
N THR A 246 -25.23 -22.34 -21.79
CA THR A 246 -25.12 -21.79 -23.15
C THR A 246 -26.46 -21.73 -23.89
N ILE A 247 -27.42 -22.60 -23.53
CA ILE A 247 -28.73 -22.65 -24.19
C ILE A 247 -29.67 -21.57 -23.61
N ILE A 248 -29.64 -21.35 -22.30
CA ILE A 248 -30.60 -20.45 -21.61
C ILE A 248 -30.28 -18.95 -21.80
N LEU A 249 -29.03 -18.59 -22.08
CA LEU A 249 -28.64 -17.17 -22.29
C LEU A 249 -28.64 -16.73 -23.77
N ALA A 250 -28.82 -17.66 -24.71
CA ALA A 250 -28.83 -17.39 -26.15
C ALA A 250 -30.24 -17.35 -26.76
N GLU A 251 -31.27 -17.75 -26.02
CA GLU A 251 -32.67 -17.60 -26.44
C GLU A 251 -33.26 -16.30 -25.84
N PRO A 252 -33.40 -15.22 -26.65
CA PRO A 252 -34.33 -14.17 -26.32
C PRO A 252 -35.76 -14.67 -26.60
N GLU A 253 -36.63 -14.65 -25.59
CA GLU A 253 -38.07 -14.45 -25.85
C GLU A 253 -38.32 -12.96 -26.17
#